data_AF-F3CHF6-F1
#
_entry.id   AF-F3CHF6-F1
#
_cell.length_a   1.000
_cell.length_b   1.000
_cell.length_c   1.000
_cell.angle_alpha   90.00
_cell.angle_beta   90.00
_cell.angle_gamma   90.00
#
_symmetry.space_group_name_H-M   'P 1'
#
loop_
_entity.id
_entity.type
_entity.pdbx_description
1 polymer ?
#
loop_
_entity_poly.entity_id
_entity_poly.type
_entity_poly.pdbx_seq_one_letter_code
_entity_poly.pdbx_strand_id
1 'polypeptide(L)' 'MPNGGHNLLEPAALAKPVLSGPHLFNFLEIATMLRTAGALQEVSDATTLAAAVQG' A
#
# COMPACT_ATOMS: atom_id res chain seq x y z
N MET A 1 10.44 15.73 8.44
CA MET A 1 9.01 15.69 8.08
C MET A 1 8.66 14.23 7.85
N PRO A 2 7.62 13.64 8.48
CA PRO A 2 7.18 12.31 8.07
C PRO A 2 6.52 12.50 6.70
N ASN A 3 7.24 12.12 5.65
CA ASN A 3 6.75 12.25 4.28
C ASN A 3 5.58 11.26 4.13
N GLY A 4 4.35 11.78 4.21
CA GLY A 4 3.12 11.01 3.99
C GLY A 4 3.16 10.28 2.65
N GLY A 5 2.45 9.15 2.59
CA GLY A 5 2.57 8.11 1.56
C GLY A 5 2.62 8.59 0.11
N HIS A 6 3.32 7.80 -0.71
CA HIS A 6 3.44 8.00 -2.16
C HIS A 6 2.11 7.68 -2.87
N ASN A 7 1.91 8.26 -4.05
CA ASN A 7 0.72 8.06 -4.87
C ASN A 7 0.52 6.56 -5.21
N LEU A 8 -0.54 5.95 -4.67
CA LEU A 8 -0.85 4.54 -4.86
C LEU A 8 -1.30 4.20 -6.29
N LEU A 9 -1.60 5.22 -7.11
CA LEU A 9 -2.06 5.02 -8.49
C LEU A 9 -0.96 4.58 -9.45
N GLU A 10 0.30 5.01 -9.24
CA GLU A 10 1.43 4.60 -10.08
C GLU A 10 1.67 3.08 -10.07
N PRO A 11 1.78 2.40 -8.91
CA PRO A 11 1.95 0.95 -8.89
C PRO A 11 0.66 0.19 -9.23
N ALA A 12 -0.52 0.71 -8.90
CA ALA A 12 -1.80 0.10 -9.25
C ALA A 12 -2.04 0.07 -10.77
N ALA A 13 -1.65 1.14 -11.49
CA ALA A 13 -1.74 1.19 -12.96
C ALA A 13 -0.84 0.15 -13.65
N LEU A 14 0.19 -0.34 -12.97
CA LEU A 14 1.09 -1.40 -13.45
C LEU A 14 0.60 -2.81 -13.09
N ALA A 15 -0.62 -2.96 -12.54
CA ALA A 15 -1.18 -4.21 -12.06
C ALA A 15 -0.29 -4.96 -11.06
N LYS A 16 0.53 -4.22 -10.30
CA LYS A 16 1.38 -4.78 -9.25
C LYS A 16 0.71 -4.66 -7.88
N PRO A 17 0.81 -5.69 -7.02
CA PRO A 17 0.36 -5.58 -5.65
C PRO A 17 1.12 -4.46 -4.94
N VAL A 18 0.38 -3.62 -4.21
CA VAL A 18 0.93 -2.46 -3.50
C VAL A 18 1.11 -2.81 -2.02
N LEU A 19 2.30 -2.54 -1.48
CA LEU A 19 2.59 -2.63 -0.05
C LEU A 19 2.66 -1.23 0.54
N SER A 20 1.88 -0.97 1.58
CA SER A 20 1.87 0.34 2.26
C SER A 20 1.89 0.22 3.78
N GLY A 21 2.52 1.20 4.42
CA GLY A 21 2.35 1.44 5.86
C GLY A 21 0.96 2.02 6.20
N PRO A 22 0.62 2.18 7.49
CA PRO A 22 -0.72 2.55 7.96
C PRO A 22 -1.11 4.01 7.68
N HIS A 23 -0.16 4.84 7.23
CA HIS A 23 -0.35 6.28 7.08
C HIS A 23 -0.87 6.66 5.67
N LEU A 24 -2.09 6.24 5.36
CA LEU A 24 -2.78 6.50 4.08
C LEU A 24 -3.80 7.65 4.14
N PHE A 25 -3.69 8.55 5.12
CA PHE A 25 -4.70 9.58 5.40
C PHE A 25 -5.00 10.50 4.20
N ASN A 26 -4.03 10.75 3.32
CA ASN A 26 -4.22 11.55 2.09
C ASN A 26 -4.84 10.76 0.92
N PHE A 27 -4.97 9.43 1.03
CA PHE A 27 -5.35 8.53 -0.06
C PHE A 27 -6.39 7.47 0.38
N LEU A 28 -7.21 7.78 1.39
CA LEU A 28 -8.14 6.82 1.99
C LEU A 28 -9.14 6.21 1.00
N GLU A 29 -9.66 7.00 0.07
CA GLU A 29 -10.62 6.53 -0.95
C GLU A 29 -9.95 5.54 -1.92
N ILE A 30 -8.77 5.87 -2.42
CA ILE A 30 -7.99 5.00 -3.32
C ILE A 30 -7.52 3.75 -2.57
N ALA A 31 -7.06 3.89 -1.34
CA ALA A 31 -6.68 2.77 -0.49
C ALA A 31 -7.86 1.81 -0.28
N THR A 32 -9.07 2.33 -0.06
CA THR A 32 -10.29 1.52 0.11
C THR A 32 -10.62 0.75 -1.16
N MET A 33 -10.55 1.40 -2.34
CA MET A 33 -10.74 0.72 -3.62
C MET A 33 -9.71 -0.38 -3.86
N LEU A 34 -8.43 -0.12 -3.60
CA LEU A 34 -7.36 -1.10 -3.79
C LEU A 34 -7.43 -2.26 -2.79
N ARG A 35 -7.81 -2.01 -1.52
CA ARG A 35 -8.08 -3.08 -0.55
C ARG A 35 -9.22 -3.99 -1.02
N THR A 36 -10.32 -3.39 -1.50
CA THR A 36 -11.49 -4.13 -1.99
C THR A 36 -11.15 -4.96 -3.23
N ALA A 37 -10.25 -4.45 -4.09
CA ALA A 37 -9.76 -5.16 -5.27
C ALA A 37 -8.67 -6.22 -4.96
N GLY A 38 -8.25 -6.40 -3.71
CA GLY A 38 -7.13 -7.27 -3.35
C GLY A 38 -5.76 -6.79 -3.85
N ALA A 39 -5.66 -5.53 -4.27
CA ALA A 39 -4.47 -4.93 -4.87
C ALA A 39 -3.61 -4.15 -3.85
N LEU A 40 -4.05 -4.01 -2.60
CA LEU A 40 -3.30 -3.39 -1.51
C LEU A 40 -3.17 -4.33 -0.31
N GLN A 41 -1.95 -4.54 0.15
CA GLN A 41 -1.64 -5.18 1.41
C GLN A 41 -0.95 -4.17 2.34
N GLU A 42 -1.46 -4.08 3.57
CA GLU A 42 -0.90 -3.19 4.58
C GLU A 42 0.08 -3.93 5.47
N VAL A 43 1.22 -3.30 5.73
CA VAL A 43 2.29 -3.83 6.57
C VAL A 43 2.58 -2.85 7.68
N SER A 44 2.66 -3.36 8.91
CA SER A 44 2.80 -2.54 10.12
C SER A 44 4.25 -2.38 10.57
N ASP A 45 5.15 -3.23 10.08
CA ASP A 45 6.55 -3.28 10.50
C ASP A 45 7.46 -3.94 9.44
N ALA A 46 8.77 -3.93 9.71
CA ALA A 46 9.76 -4.52 8.81
C ALA A 46 9.59 -6.03 8.62
N THR A 47 9.08 -6.74 9.62
CA THR A 47 8.87 -8.20 9.58
C THR A 47 7.73 -8.55 8.62
N THR A 48 6.61 -7.85 8.73
CA THR A 48 5.44 -8.00 7.86
C THR A 48 5.73 -7.53 6.43
N LEU A 49 6.56 -6.50 6.26
CA LEU A 49 7.09 -6.09 4.96
C LEU A 49 7.97 -7.19 4.32
N ALA A 50 8.90 -7.76 5.08
CA ALA A 50 9.80 -8.81 4.58
C ALA A 50 9.03 -10.07 4.15
N ALA A 51 8.01 -10.47 4.91
CA ALA A 51 7.15 -11.59 4.55
C ALA A 51 6.37 -11.32 3.25
N ALA A 52 5.91 -10.10 3.04
CA ALA A 52 5.09 -9.73 1.88
C ALA A 52 5.88 -9.69 0.55
N VAL A 53 7.20 -9.44 0.59
CA VAL A 53 8.06 -9.40 -0.61
C VAL A 53 8.68 -10.76 -0.98
N GLN A 54 8.51 -11.78 -0.13
CA GLN A 54 9.01 -13.14 -0.37
C GLN A 54 8.00 -14.06 -1.06
N GLY A 55 6.75 -13.59 -1.26
CA GLY A 55 5.68 -14.32 -1.94
C GLY A 55 5.69 -14.19 -3.46
#